data_AF-A0AA90SQJ3-F1
#
_entry.id   AF-A0AA90SQJ3-F1
#
_cell.length_a   1.000
_cell.length_b   1.000
_cell.length_c   1.000
_cell.angle_alpha   90.00
_cell.angle_beta   90.00
_cell.angle_gamma   90.00
#
_symmetry.space_group_name_H-M   'P 1'
#
loop_
_entity.id
_entity.type
_entity.pdbx_description
1 polymer ?
#
loop_
_entity_poly.entity_id
_entity_poly.type
_entity_poly.pdbx_seq_one_letter_code
_entity_poly.pdbx_strand_id
1 'polypeptide(L)' 'MSPLEELRRWEDSGGTWRVLRRGDDAVTVALLRCDGGEIVDRLESADPALRVYVAVDED' A
#
# COMPACT_ATOMS: atom_id res chain seq x y z
N MET A 1 0.06 -9.81 11.53
CA MET A 1 -0.26 -8.49 10.97
C MET A 1 -0.93 -8.72 9.65
N SER A 2 -2.10 -8.14 9.47
CA SER A 2 -2.78 -8.05 8.19
C SER A 2 -2.00 -7.14 7.23
N PRO A 3 -2.20 -7.28 5.91
CA PRO A 3 -1.61 -6.40 4.90
C PRO A 3 -1.95 -4.92 5.14
N LEU A 4 -3.16 -4.63 5.62
CA LEU A 4 -3.56 -3.28 5.99
C LEU A 4 -2.75 -2.74 7.18
N GLU A 5 -2.54 -3.54 8.22
CA GLU A 5 -1.70 -3.13 9.36
C GLU A 5 -0.25 -2.87 8.95
N GLU A 6 0.29 -3.65 8.00
CA GLU A 6 1.62 -3.42 7.46
C GLU A 6 1.72 -2.08 6.71
N LEU A 7 0.75 -1.79 5.84
CA LEU A 7 0.69 -0.52 5.12
C LEU A 7 0.54 0.66 6.09
N ARG A 8 -0.34 0.55 7.09
CA ARG A 8 -0.53 1.59 8.12
C ARG A 8 0.73 1.84 8.93
N ARG A 9 1.45 0.78 9.28
CA ARG A 9 2.72 0.89 10.00
C ARG A 9 3.80 1.55 9.14
N TRP A 10 3.79 1.30 7.84
CA TRP A 10 4.67 1.98 6.90
C TRP A 10 4.43 3.49 6.90
N GLU A 11 3.16 3.90 6.81
CA GLU A 11 2.75 5.32 6.88
C GLU A 11 3.12 5.97 8.21
N ASP A 12 2.88 5.28 9.33
CA ASP A 12 3.23 5.75 10.68
C ASP A 12 4.75 5.94 10.84
N SER A 13 5.55 5.16 10.12
CA SER A 13 7.01 5.31 10.05
C SER A 13 7.47 6.46 9.14
N GLY A 14 6.53 7.22 8.54
CA GLY A 14 6.80 8.28 7.57
C GLY A 14 7.08 7.76 6.15
N GLY A 15 6.83 6.48 5.89
CA GLY A 15 6.94 5.91 4.55
C GLY A 15 5.76 6.31 3.67
N THR A 16 6.01 6.58 2.39
CA THR A 16 4.94 6.81 1.41
C THR A 16 4.67 5.54 0.62
N TRP A 17 3.48 5.44 0.04
CA TRP A 17 3.11 4.29 -0.78
C TRP A 17 2.36 4.74 -2.03
N ARG A 18 2.29 3.87 -3.02
CA ARG A 18 1.54 4.13 -4.26
C ARG A 18 0.96 2.84 -4.82
N VAL A 19 -0.27 2.89 -5.29
CA VAL A 19 -0.86 1.73 -5.98
C VAL A 19 -0.20 1.51 -7.34
N LEU A 20 0.26 0.27 -7.56
CA LEU A 20 0.83 -0.16 -8.84
C LEU A 20 -0.21 -0.88 -9.71
N ARG A 21 -1.07 -1.69 -9.09
CA ARG A 21 -2.10 -2.48 -9.79
C ARG A 21 -3.31 -2.63 -8.90
N ARG A 22 -4.50 -2.44 -9.48
CA ARG A 22 -5.78 -2.85 -8.88
C ARG A 22 -6.41 -3.90 -9.78
N GLY A 23 -6.80 -5.02 -9.19
CA GLY A 23 -7.63 -6.03 -9.83
C GLY A 23 -8.82 -6.37 -8.94
N ASP A 24 -9.80 -7.04 -9.51
CA ASP A 24 -11.01 -7.47 -8.81
C ASP A 24 -10.73 -8.44 -7.65
N ASP A 25 -9.60 -9.15 -7.72
CA ASP A 25 -9.19 -10.15 -6.74
C ASP A 25 -8.09 -9.63 -5.80
N ALA A 26 -7.11 -8.90 -6.32
CA ALA A 26 -5.94 -8.44 -5.57
C ALA A 26 -5.50 -7.01 -5.92
N VAL A 27 -4.80 -6.39 -4.99
CA VAL A 27 -4.15 -5.09 -5.16
C VAL A 27 -2.65 -5.20 -4.89
N THR A 28 -1.87 -4.46 -5.66
CA THR A 28 -0.41 -4.34 -5.49
C THR A 28 -0.06 -2.89 -5.19
N VAL A 29 0.63 -2.67 -4.08
CA VAL A 29 1.07 -1.36 -3.61
C VAL A 29 2.60 -1.35 -3.55
N ALA A 30 3.23 -0.31 -4.08
CA ALA A 30 4.64 -0.03 -3.85
C ALA A 30 4.80 0.70 -2.52
N LEU A 31 5.74 0.25 -1.70
CA LEU A 31 6.24 0.99 -0.55
C LEU A 31 7.45 1.81 -1.01
N LEU A 32 7.43 3.12 -0.78
CA LEU A 32 8.45 4.05 -1.22
C LEU A 32 9.19 4.63 -0.01
N ARG A 33 10.51 4.79 -0.15
CA ARG A 33 11.34 5.46 0.86
C ARG A 33 10.80 6.87 1.13
N CYS A 34 10.92 7.30 2.38
CA CYS A 34 10.60 8.66 2.82
C CYS A 34 11.34 9.74 1.98
N ASP A 35 12.58 9.47 1.57
CA ASP A 35 13.47 10.45 0.94
C ASP A 35 13.36 10.62 -0.59
N GLY A 36 12.46 9.93 -1.31
CA GLY A 36 12.23 10.29 -2.72
C GLY A 36 12.00 9.15 -3.71
N GLY A 37 10.90 8.42 -3.55
CA GLY A 37 10.25 7.77 -4.69
C GLY A 37 10.86 6.44 -5.17
N GLU A 38 11.95 5.96 -4.55
CA GLU A 38 12.43 4.61 -4.78
C GLU A 38 11.52 3.59 -4.11
N ILE A 39 11.11 2.57 -4.88
CA ILE A 39 10.36 1.42 -4.36
C ILE A 39 11.32 0.57 -3.52
N VAL A 40 11.04 0.44 -2.23
CA VAL A 40 11.76 -0.50 -1.36
C VAL A 40 11.14 -1.87 -1.38
N ASP A 41 9.83 -1.95 -1.49
CA ASP A 41 9.09 -3.20 -1.42
C ASP A 41 7.74 -3.11 -2.14
N ARG A 42 7.11 -4.27 -2.35
CA ARG A 42 5.79 -4.37 -2.97
C ARG A 42 4.91 -5.25 -2.11
N LEU A 43 3.83 -4.66 -1.63
CA LEU A 43 2.77 -5.35 -0.92
C LEU A 43 1.68 -5.77 -1.91
N GLU A 44 1.54 -7.07 -2.14
CA GLU A 44 0.43 -7.64 -2.89
C GLU A 44 -0.55 -8.33 -1.93
N SER A 45 -1.84 -8.05 -2.07
CA SER A 45 -2.85 -8.71 -1.26
C SER A 45 -4.24 -8.77 -1.90
N ALA A 46 -4.93 -9.87 -1.63
CA ALA A 46 -6.36 -10.03 -1.88
C ALA A 46 -7.24 -9.59 -0.69
N ASP A 47 -6.64 -9.01 0.36
CA ASP A 47 -7.36 -8.58 1.55
C ASP A 47 -8.36 -7.45 1.22
N PRO A 48 -9.67 -7.64 1.47
CA PRO A 48 -10.68 -6.66 1.09
C PRO A 48 -10.53 -5.34 1.85
N ALA A 49 -10.01 -5.35 3.07
CA ALA A 49 -9.81 -4.13 3.85
C ALA A 49 -8.67 -3.28 3.26
N LEU A 50 -7.59 -3.91 2.79
CA LEU A 50 -6.54 -3.19 2.06
C LEU A 50 -7.09 -2.57 0.76
N ARG A 51 -7.90 -3.31 0.00
CA ARG A 51 -8.50 -2.80 -1.25
C ARG A 51 -9.42 -1.59 -1.02
N VAL A 52 -10.23 -1.61 0.04
CA VAL A 52 -11.07 -0.47 0.42
C VAL A 52 -10.22 0.71 0.85
N TYR A 53 -9.17 0.47 1.63
CA TYR A 53 -8.29 1.52 2.12
C TYR A 53 -7.57 2.27 1.00
N VAL A 54 -6.97 1.56 0.04
CA VAL A 54 -6.27 2.21 -1.07
C VAL A 54 -7.23 2.85 -2.09
N ALA A 55 -8.52 2.52 -2.06
CA ALA A 55 -9.52 3.17 -2.90
C ALA A 55 -9.90 4.58 -2.40
N VAL A 56 -9.71 4.88 -1.11
CA VAL A 56 -10.05 6.20 -0.52
C VAL A 56 -8.94 7.24 -0.61
N ASP A 57 -7.70 6.83 -0.92
CA ASP A 57 -6.53 7.72 -1.02
C ASP A 57 -6.43 8.47 -2.37
N GLU A 58 -7.30 8.16 -3.34
CA GLU A 58 -7.28 8.77 -4.70
C GLU A 58 -8.23 9.99 -4.84
N ASP A 59 -8.41 10.79 -3.78
CA ASP A 59 -9.16 12.06 -3.81
C ASP A 59 -8.28 13.27 -3.43
#